data_AF-A0A316MDT8-F1
#
_entry.id   AF-A0A316MDT8-F1
#
_cell.length_a   1.000
_cell.length_b   1.000
_cell.length_c   1.000
_cell.angle_alpha   90.00
_cell.angle_beta   90.00
_cell.angle_gamma   90.00
#
_symmetry.space_group_name_H-M   'P 1'
#
loop_
_entity.id
_entity.type
_entity.pdbx_description
1 polymer ?
#
loop_
_entity_poly.entity_id
_entity_poly.type
_entity_poly.pdbx_seq_one_letter_code
_entity_poly.pdbx_strand_id
1 'polypeptide(L)'
;MKRKALTPEEFAARMAQIPEVEPDEIDIAMLKAAEKENDGETISLDEFKKSHEEYSGKVSLRVPKELHRELAEAAKRNGVSLNQYALYKLAK
;
A
#
# COMPACT_ATOMS: atom_id res chain seq x y z
N MET A 1 20.07 -11.61 14.62
CA MET A 1 19.10 -12.57 15.20
C MET A 1 17.90 -12.66 14.27
N LYS A 2 17.61 -13.83 13.68
CA LYS A 2 16.40 -14.01 12.85
C LYS A 2 15.19 -14.14 13.78
N ARG A 3 14.25 -13.19 13.75
CA ARG A 3 12.96 -13.32 14.45
C ARG A 3 12.19 -14.46 13.77
N LYS A 4 11.91 -15.55 14.50
CA LYS A 4 11.05 -16.63 14.01
C LYS A 4 9.65 -16.06 13.83
N ALA A 5 9.09 -16.16 12.62
CA ALA A 5 7.71 -15.76 12.38
C ALA A 5 6.79 -16.69 13.20
N LEU A 6 5.90 -16.10 13.99
CA LEU A 6 4.94 -16.84 14.80
C LEU A 6 3.91 -17.51 13.88
N THR A 7 3.58 -18.76 14.13
CA THR A 7 2.48 -19.40 13.38
C THR A 7 1.13 -18.82 13.81
N PRO A 8 0.08 -18.90 12.98
CA PRO A 8 -1.26 -18.44 13.35
C PRO A 8 -1.79 -19.08 14.65
N GLU A 9 -1.46 -20.35 14.88
CA GLU A 9 -1.86 -21.11 16.07
C GLU A 9 -1.13 -20.62 17.33
N GLU A 10 0.18 -20.38 17.24
CA GLU A 10 0.98 -19.82 18.33
C GLU A 10 0.54 -18.39 18.68
N PHE A 11 0.10 -17.61 17.69
CA PHE A 11 -0.45 -16.27 17.90
C PHE A 11 -1.80 -16.30 18.63
N ALA A 12 -2.72 -17.15 18.19
CA ALA A 12 -4.02 -17.32 18.83
C ALA A 12 -3.88 -17.79 20.29
N ALA A 13 -2.98 -18.74 20.54
CA ALA A 13 -2.70 -19.24 21.89
C ALA A 13 -2.15 -18.14 22.83
N ARG A 14 -1.40 -17.17 22.31
CA ARG A 14 -0.91 -16.02 23.09
C ARG A 14 -2.01 -15.00 23.36
N MET A 15 -2.83 -14.70 22.37
CA MET A 15 -3.96 -13.77 22.54
C MET A 15 -4.96 -14.30 23.57
N ALA A 16 -5.21 -15.62 23.58
CA ALA A 16 -6.10 -16.26 24.55
C ALA A 16 -5.60 -16.20 26.01
N GLN A 17 -4.31 -15.92 26.23
CA GLN A 17 -3.74 -15.76 27.58
C GLN A 17 -3.83 -14.32 28.11
N ILE A 18 -4.19 -13.35 27.25
CA ILE A 18 -4.32 -11.96 27.65
C ILE A 18 -5.72 -11.78 28.26
N PRO A 19 -5.82 -11.44 29.56
CA PRO A 19 -7.12 -11.20 30.17
C PRO A 19 -7.76 -9.94 29.57
N GLU A 20 -9.06 -10.00 29.32
CA GLU A 20 -9.85 -8.80 28.98
C GLU A 20 -9.98 -7.94 30.24
N VAL A 21 -9.41 -6.74 30.20
CA VAL A 21 -9.43 -5.77 31.30
C VAL A 21 -10.20 -4.55 30.82
N GLU A 22 -11.08 -4.02 31.66
CA GLU A 22 -11.82 -2.80 31.35
C GLU A 22 -10.84 -1.60 31.23
N PRO A 23 -11.07 -0.68 30.27
CA PRO A 23 -10.21 0.50 30.12
C PRO A 23 -10.17 1.33 31.39
N ASP A 24 -8.98 1.76 31.79
CA ASP A 24 -8.82 2.63 32.95
C ASP A 24 -9.16 4.11 32.62
N GLU A 25 -9.10 4.99 33.62
CA GLU A 25 -9.40 6.41 33.42
C GLU A 25 -8.45 7.08 32.40
N ILE A 26 -7.22 6.58 32.28
CA ILE A 26 -6.22 7.10 31.36
C ILE A 26 -6.57 6.69 29.93
N ASP A 27 -6.94 5.42 29.73
CA ASP A 27 -7.37 4.87 28.45
C ASP A 27 -8.59 5.66 27.92
N ILE A 28 -9.58 5.91 28.78
CA ILE A 28 -10.78 6.68 28.44
C ILE A 28 -10.41 8.13 28.08
N ALA A 29 -9.51 8.75 28.84
CA ALA A 29 -9.06 10.11 28.57
C ALA A 29 -8.29 10.24 27.24
N MET A 30 -7.46 9.24 26.91
CA MET A 30 -6.75 9.17 25.63
C MET A 30 -7.71 9.03 24.45
N LEU A 31 -8.70 8.13 24.56
CA LEU A 31 -9.73 7.96 23.52
C LEU A 31 -10.49 9.27 23.26
N LYS A 32 -10.91 9.96 24.34
CA LYS A 32 -11.62 11.23 24.24
C LYS A 32 -10.76 12.37 23.68
N ALA A 33 -9.45 12.33 23.89
CA ALA A 33 -8.51 13.27 23.28
C ALA A 33 -8.38 13.02 21.77
N ALA A 34 -8.19 11.75 21.37
CA ALA A 34 -8.11 11.35 19.97
C ALA A 34 -9.38 11.71 19.17
N GLU A 35 -10.56 11.54 19.77
CA GLU A 35 -11.83 11.95 19.14
C GLU A 35 -11.90 13.45 18.81
N LYS A 36 -11.27 14.31 19.62
CA LYS A 36 -11.25 15.77 19.39
C LYS A 36 -10.25 16.20 18.33
N GLU A 37 -9.21 15.39 18.10
CA GLU A 37 -8.16 15.66 17.12
C GLU A 37 -8.51 15.14 15.72
N ASN A 38 -9.62 14.41 15.58
CA ASN A 38 -10.07 13.95 14.27
C ASN A 38 -10.52 15.15 13.41
N ASP A 39 -9.70 15.49 12.42
CA ASP A 39 -9.90 16.53 11.43
C ASP A 39 -10.95 16.18 10.35
N GLY A 40 -11.55 14.99 10.44
CA GLY A 40 -12.53 14.49 9.49
C GLY A 40 -11.91 13.84 8.24
N GLU A 41 -10.58 13.72 8.18
CA GLU A 41 -9.89 13.04 7.06
C GLU A 41 -9.77 11.53 7.28
N THR A 42 -10.15 11.00 8.45
CA THR A 42 -10.13 9.57 8.70
C THR A 42 -11.12 8.84 7.80
N ILE A 43 -10.58 8.01 6.89
CA ILE A 43 -11.37 7.08 6.08
C ILE A 43 -11.29 5.67 6.65
N SER A 44 -12.30 4.87 6.36
CA SER A 44 -12.28 3.46 6.74
C SER A 44 -11.18 2.69 5.99
N LEU A 45 -10.71 1.58 6.55
CA LEU A 45 -9.74 0.71 5.90
C LEU A 45 -10.27 0.17 4.55
N ASP A 46 -11.57 -0.08 4.45
CA ASP A 46 -12.19 -0.59 3.23
C ASP A 46 -12.28 0.50 2.16
N GLU A 47 -12.58 1.75 2.51
CA GLU A 47 -12.52 2.90 1.59
C GLU A 47 -11.10 3.16 1.09
N PHE A 48 -10.11 3.09 1.99
CA PHE A 48 -8.70 3.20 1.62
C PHE A 48 -8.30 2.10 0.63
N LYS A 49 -8.64 0.84 0.92
CA LYS A 49 -8.37 -0.28 0.00
C LYS A 49 -9.05 -0.06 -1.35
N LYS A 50 -10.32 0.34 -1.35
CA LYS A 50 -11.07 0.60 -2.59
C LYS A 50 -10.41 1.70 -3.44
N SER A 51 -9.96 2.80 -2.83
CA SER A 51 -9.26 3.87 -3.55
C SER A 51 -7.96 3.41 -4.21
N HIS A 52 -7.29 2.39 -3.66
CA HIS A 52 -6.05 1.84 -4.21
C HIS A 52 -6.26 0.67 -5.17
N GLU A 53 -7.33 -0.12 -4.98
CA GLU A 53 -7.71 -1.21 -5.89
C GLU A 53 -8.07 -0.70 -7.29
N GLU A 54 -8.64 0.50 -7.39
CA GLU A 54 -8.96 1.12 -8.68
C GLU A 54 -7.72 1.51 -9.49
N TYR A 55 -6.58 1.75 -8.84
CA TYR A 55 -5.38 2.27 -9.49
C TYR A 55 -4.15 1.41 -9.20
N SER A 56 -3.95 0.35 -9.99
CA SER A 56 -2.79 -0.55 -9.84
C SER A 56 -1.43 0.07 -10.19
N GLY A 57 -1.41 1.28 -10.78
CA GLY A 57 -0.20 1.91 -11.34
C GLY A 57 0.43 1.16 -12.51
N LYS A 58 -0.17 0.04 -12.94
CA LYS A 58 0.32 -0.81 -14.02
C LYS A 58 -0.52 -0.60 -15.27
N VAL A 59 0.13 -0.26 -16.37
CA VAL A 59 -0.50 -0.10 -17.69
C VAL A 59 -0.05 -1.26 -18.57
N SER A 60 -0.99 -2.12 -18.99
CA SER A 60 -0.73 -3.24 -19.90
C SER A 60 -1.27 -2.91 -21.29
N LEU A 61 -0.38 -2.70 -22.27
CA LEU A 61 -0.73 -2.31 -23.63
C LEU A 61 -0.29 -3.37 -24.63
N ARG A 62 -1.12 -3.62 -25.64
CA ARG A 62 -0.74 -4.40 -26.82
C ARG A 62 -0.28 -3.44 -27.90
N VAL A 63 0.94 -3.61 -28.38
CA VAL A 63 1.54 -2.77 -29.43
C VAL A 63 2.16 -3.64 -30.52
N PRO A 64 2.20 -3.17 -31.79
CA PRO A 64 2.89 -3.85 -32.87
C PRO A 64 4.38 -4.07 -32.55
N LYS A 65 4.98 -5.14 -33.10
CA LYS A 65 6.39 -5.50 -32.85
C LYS A 65 7.37 -4.39 -33.25
N GLU A 66 7.08 -3.70 -34.35
CA GLU A 66 7.91 -2.60 -34.86
C GLU A 66 7.96 -1.43 -33.87
N LEU A 67 6.78 -0.98 -33.41
CA LEU A 67 6.68 0.08 -32.41
C LEU A 67 7.38 -0.29 -31.09
N HIS A 68 7.21 -1.53 -30.62
CA HIS A 68 7.92 -2.00 -29.43
C HIS A 68 9.44 -1.93 -29.61
N ARG A 69 9.96 -2.34 -30.77
CA ARG A 69 11.40 -2.29 -31.08
C ARG A 69 11.90 -0.85 -31.04
N GLU A 70 11.21 0.07 -31.71
CA GLU A 70 11.61 1.47 -31.75
C GLU A 70 11.65 2.11 -30.36
N LEU A 71 10.63 1.85 -29.54
CA LEU A 71 10.57 2.34 -28.16
C LEU A 71 11.70 1.74 -27.30
N ALA A 72 12.00 0.45 -27.46
CA ALA A 72 13.06 -0.21 -26.72
C ALA A 72 14.45 0.31 -27.10
N GLU A 73 14.71 0.55 -28.39
CA GLU A 73 15.96 1.14 -28.86
C GLU A 73 16.11 2.59 -28.42
N ALA A 74 15.03 3.36 -28.45
CA ALA A 74 15.04 4.74 -27.96
C ALA A 74 15.26 4.81 -26.44
N ALA A 75 14.64 3.92 -25.67
CA ALA A 75 14.87 3.82 -24.22
C ALA A 75 16.34 3.49 -23.91
N LYS A 76 16.92 2.51 -24.61
CA LYS A 76 18.34 2.15 -24.49
C LYS A 76 19.27 3.32 -24.82
N ARG A 77 19.00 4.07 -25.90
CA ARG A 77 19.79 5.26 -26.27
C ARG A 77 19.75 6.35 -25.21
N ASN A 78 18.64 6.47 -24.48
CA ASN A 78 18.48 7.42 -23.39
C ASN A 78 18.94 6.87 -22.03
N GLY A 79 19.40 5.62 -21.96
CA GLY A 79 19.85 4.98 -20.72
C GLY A 79 18.75 4.75 -19.68
N VAL A 80 17.48 4.70 -20.10
CA VAL A 80 16.32 4.54 -19.21
C VAL A 80 15.57 3.23 -19.49
N SER A 81 14.77 2.78 -18.53
CA SER A 81 13.88 1.63 -18.76
C SER A 81 12.82 1.97 -19.80
N LEU A 82 12.33 0.94 -20.52
CA LEU A 82 11.24 1.10 -21.48
C LEU A 82 9.99 1.71 -20.83
N ASN A 83 9.68 1.32 -19.58
CA ASN A 83 8.54 1.87 -18.84
C ASN A 83 8.70 3.36 -18.57
N GLN A 84 9.89 3.78 -18.15
CA GLN A 84 10.19 5.20 -17.91
C GLN A 84 10.19 6.01 -19.20
N TYR A 85 10.71 5.43 -20.29
CA TYR A 85 10.65 6.06 -21.61
C TYR A 85 9.20 6.23 -22.09
N ALA A 86 8.37 5.19 -21.91
CA ALA A 86 6.95 5.25 -22.24
C ALA A 86 6.23 6.32 -21.39
N LEU A 87 6.50 6.38 -20.09
CA LEU A 87 5.94 7.42 -19.22
C LEU A 87 6.33 8.83 -19.70
N TYR A 88 7.60 9.06 -20.00
CA TYR A 88 8.07 10.34 -20.55
C TYR A 88 7.35 10.72 -21.85
N LYS A 89 7.08 9.73 -22.71
CA LYS A 89 6.36 9.94 -23.97
C LYS A 89 4.86 10.17 -23.79
N LEU A 90 4.26 9.68 -22.71
CA LEU A 90 2.84 9.87 -22.38
C LEU A 90 2.60 11.16 -21.58
N ALA A 91 3.59 11.63 -20.83
CA ALA A 91 3.52 12.84 -20.02
C ALA A 91 3.77 14.14 -20.83
N LYS A 92 4.23 14.00 -22.08
CA LYS A 92 4.46 15.10 -23.03
C LYS A 92 3.33 15.15 -24.05
#